data_AF-A0AB38AJX0-F1
#
_entry.id   AF-A0AB38AJX0-F1
#
_cell.length_a   1.000
_cell.length_b   1.000
_cell.length_c   1.000
_cell.angle_alpha   90.00
_cell.angle_beta   90.00
_cell.angle_gamma   90.00
#
_symmetry.space_group_name_H-M   'P 1'
#
loop_
_entity.id
_entity.type
_entity.pdbx_description
1 polymer ?
#
loop_
_entity_poly.entity_id
_entity_poly.type
_entity_poly.pdbx_seq_one_letter_code
_entity_poly.pdbx_strand_id
1 'polypeptide(L)'
;MDAAGSMALSAVQVLTAMATGAGTEAGRALGDVVRARLGTSDEGRAALARVSADPADPAAAQVLQEAIREAIAADTEFQGRVAAALAGPSPAAPPDCTISHSYEGSIVIGAGSRVRRSQISLGPLTINNTRSARVSLTAAAALLLALLALAAYGGAQVIAGDDSPGVSSGTSPRSLRTASSTPSPSGDASVPVVRDAALAEQIFPGPKSLPDGWAFASGSPQRDSCGKGRLGTEKDGTLRYICKGSLLDLTAWYDPGAAAGFDKVHIEVVTYSSHDAAAQGYLGEKAEEANNPPSGVTEEKLTSYCEQSAFFSVAYPGILDGVDRGEARSVVRCGTVMFSVYVMNEHGSSVDLDTLSALSQTVATRTQQALKGETPAAAFGRS
;
A
#
# COMPACT_ATOMS: atom_id res chain seq x y z
N MET A 1 14.41 9.71 -27.77
CA MET A 1 13.87 11.02 -27.37
C MET A 1 14.97 11.73 -26.60
N ASP A 2 15.28 12.99 -26.91
CA ASP A 2 16.29 13.75 -26.18
C ASP A 2 15.71 14.29 -24.86
N ALA A 3 16.58 14.65 -23.91
CA ALA A 3 16.16 15.13 -22.59
C ALA A 3 15.24 16.36 -22.68
N ALA A 4 15.52 17.26 -23.64
CA ALA A 4 14.69 18.43 -23.92
C ALA A 4 13.28 18.04 -24.40
N GLY A 5 13.17 17.06 -25.31
CA GLY A 5 11.88 16.56 -25.80
C GLY A 5 11.05 15.87 -24.72
N SER A 6 11.68 15.12 -23.81
CA SER A 6 11.00 14.50 -22.66
C SER A 6 10.48 15.55 -21.68
N MET A 7 11.30 16.53 -21.31
CA MET A 7 10.89 17.61 -20.39
C MET A 7 9.80 18.50 -20.99
N ALA A 8 9.89 18.80 -22.30
CA ALA A 8 8.87 19.57 -22.99
C ALA A 8 7.52 18.84 -23.02
N LEU A 9 7.53 17.52 -23.25
CA LEU A 9 6.32 16.70 -23.21
C LEU A 9 5.67 16.72 -21.82
N SER A 10 6.46 16.46 -20.77
CA SER A 10 5.97 16.50 -19.38
C SER A 10 5.44 17.89 -19.01
N ALA A 11 6.10 18.96 -19.45
CA ALA A 11 5.65 20.31 -19.18
C ALA A 11 4.29 20.61 -19.84
N VAL A 12 4.08 20.21 -21.09
CA VAL A 12 2.79 20.39 -21.79
C VAL A 12 1.69 19.60 -21.10
N GLN A 13 1.95 18.35 -20.69
CA GLN A 13 0.95 17.53 -19.99
C GLN A 13 0.45 18.19 -18.71
N VAL A 14 1.37 18.73 -17.90
CA VAL A 14 1.03 19.46 -16.66
C VAL A 14 0.24 20.74 -16.97
N LEU A 15 0.62 21.51 -18.00
CA LEU A 15 -0.07 22.74 -18.38
C LEU A 15 -1.48 22.49 -18.94
N THR A 16 -1.67 21.43 -19.72
CA THR A 16 -2.98 21.03 -20.22
C THR A 16 -3.88 20.56 -19.07
N ALA A 17 -3.37 19.76 -18.14
CA ALA A 17 -4.13 19.32 -16.96
C ALA A 17 -4.58 20.50 -16.08
N MET A 18 -3.76 21.54 -15.95
CA MET A 18 -4.16 22.78 -15.29
C MET A 18 -5.30 23.50 -16.00
N ALA A 19 -5.22 23.60 -17.33
CA ALA A 19 -6.23 24.28 -18.14
C ALA A 19 -7.60 23.57 -18.07
N THR A 20 -7.61 22.25 -17.81
CA THR A 20 -8.83 21.47 -17.57
C THR A 20 -9.30 21.48 -16.11
N GLY A 21 -8.64 22.24 -15.22
CA GLY A 21 -9.07 22.44 -13.83
C GLY A 21 -8.40 21.54 -12.77
N ALA A 22 -7.45 20.69 -13.15
CA ALA A 22 -6.70 19.80 -12.23
C ALA A 22 -5.38 20.44 -11.74
N GLY A 23 -5.42 21.72 -11.36
CA GLY A 23 -4.20 22.50 -11.09
C GLY A 23 -3.59 22.26 -9.70
N THR A 24 -2.41 21.65 -9.66
CA THR A 24 -1.55 21.54 -8.47
C THR A 24 -0.67 22.80 -8.29
N GLU A 25 -0.08 22.99 -7.11
CA GLU A 25 0.85 24.09 -6.84
C GLU A 25 2.11 24.04 -7.73
N ALA A 26 2.64 22.82 -7.97
CA ALA A 26 3.73 22.58 -8.91
C ALA A 26 3.36 22.98 -10.34
N GLY A 27 2.12 22.71 -10.76
CA GLY A 27 1.60 23.18 -12.06
C GLY A 27 1.63 24.70 -12.18
N ARG A 28 1.21 25.45 -11.16
CA ARG A 28 1.25 26.93 -11.18
C ARG A 28 2.67 27.46 -11.34
N ALA A 29 3.61 26.94 -10.57
CA ALA A 29 5.01 27.33 -10.65
C ALA A 29 5.59 27.05 -12.05
N LEU A 30 5.30 25.89 -12.62
CA LEU A 30 5.72 25.54 -13.98
C LEU A 30 5.08 26.46 -15.03
N GLY A 31 3.78 26.74 -14.90
CA GLY A 31 3.05 27.66 -15.79
C GLY A 31 3.61 29.07 -15.78
N ASP A 32 4.05 29.56 -14.63
CA ASP A 32 4.65 30.88 -14.52
C ASP A 32 6.05 30.92 -15.16
N VAL A 33 6.86 29.87 -14.98
CA VAL A 33 8.18 29.73 -15.63
C VAL A 33 8.05 29.68 -17.16
N VAL A 34 7.15 28.86 -17.68
CA VAL A 34 6.93 28.73 -19.13
C VAL A 34 6.33 30.00 -19.73
N ARG A 35 5.35 30.62 -19.06
CA ARG A 35 4.73 31.88 -19.51
C ARG A 35 5.74 33.03 -19.51
N ALA A 36 6.59 33.13 -18.50
CA ALA A 36 7.64 34.14 -18.43
C ALA A 36 8.64 34.01 -19.58
N ARG A 37 9.01 32.77 -19.98
CA ARG A 37 9.96 32.54 -21.07
C ARG A 37 9.33 32.70 -22.45
N LEU A 38 8.25 31.96 -22.73
CA LEU A 38 7.58 31.98 -24.03
C LEU A 38 6.81 33.28 -24.28
N GLY A 39 6.46 34.03 -23.24
CA GLY A 39 5.86 35.36 -23.36
C GLY A 39 6.78 36.41 -23.99
N THR A 40 8.08 36.12 -24.12
CA THR A 40 9.07 37.04 -24.71
C THR A 40 9.16 36.98 -26.22
N SER A 41 8.58 35.97 -26.87
CA SER A 41 8.54 35.84 -28.34
C SER A 41 7.11 35.85 -28.88
N ASP A 42 6.94 36.29 -30.12
CA ASP A 42 5.63 36.30 -30.79
C ASP A 42 5.09 34.89 -30.99
N GLU A 43 5.97 33.96 -31.37
CA GLU A 43 5.66 32.53 -31.57
C GLU A 43 5.27 31.85 -30.26
N GLY A 44 5.99 32.12 -29.16
CA GLY A 44 5.69 31.56 -27.84
C GLY A 44 4.36 32.07 -27.28
N ARG A 45 4.04 33.36 -27.48
CA ARG A 45 2.72 33.92 -27.14
C ARG A 45 1.59 33.29 -27.95
N ALA A 46 1.80 33.07 -29.25
CA ALA A 46 0.82 32.42 -30.11
C ALA A 46 0.57 30.95 -29.69
N ALA A 47 1.63 30.22 -29.35
CA ALA A 47 1.52 28.84 -28.85
C ALA A 47 0.75 28.76 -27.53
N LEU A 48 1.06 29.62 -26.56
CA LEU A 48 0.35 29.71 -25.28
C LEU A 48 -1.13 30.09 -25.46
N ALA A 49 -1.42 31.05 -26.35
CA ALA A 49 -2.79 31.46 -26.63
C ALA A 49 -3.63 30.33 -27.23
N ARG A 50 -3.02 29.49 -28.09
CA ARG A 50 -3.71 28.36 -28.74
C ARG A 50 -4.12 27.29 -27.74
N VAL A 51 -3.20 26.86 -26.88
CA VAL A 51 -3.50 25.88 -25.81
C VAL A 51 -4.49 26.45 -24.78
N SER A 52 -4.44 27.76 -24.52
CA SER A 52 -5.42 28.41 -23.63
C SER A 52 -6.82 28.47 -24.23
N ALA A 53 -6.94 28.57 -25.56
CA ALA A 53 -8.22 28.63 -26.27
C ALA A 53 -8.88 27.25 -26.39
N ASP A 54 -8.09 26.21 -26.64
CA ASP A 54 -8.55 24.83 -26.69
C ASP A 54 -7.49 23.87 -26.11
N PRO A 55 -7.56 23.55 -24.80
CA PRO A 55 -6.60 22.66 -24.16
C PRO A 55 -6.65 21.21 -24.65
N ALA A 56 -7.76 20.80 -25.29
CA ALA A 56 -7.95 19.43 -25.77
C ALA A 56 -7.44 19.23 -27.21
N ASP A 57 -7.02 20.30 -27.90
CA ASP A 57 -6.48 20.22 -29.26
C ASP A 57 -5.05 19.64 -29.27
N PRO A 58 -4.84 18.43 -29.82
CA PRO A 58 -3.51 17.82 -29.90
C PRO A 58 -2.54 18.63 -30.76
N ALA A 59 -3.02 19.39 -31.75
CA ALA A 59 -2.16 20.25 -32.57
C ALA A 59 -1.65 21.46 -31.77
N ALA A 60 -2.48 22.03 -30.89
CA ALA A 60 -2.07 23.08 -29.97
C ALA A 60 -1.01 22.60 -28.97
N ALA A 61 -1.21 21.40 -28.40
CA ALA A 61 -0.25 20.78 -27.49
C ALA A 61 1.11 20.52 -28.17
N GLN A 62 1.10 20.04 -29.41
CA GLN A 62 2.34 19.77 -30.17
C GLN A 62 3.10 21.07 -30.50
N VAL A 63 2.40 22.15 -30.86
CA VAL A 63 3.03 23.46 -31.11
C VAL A 63 3.65 24.02 -29.83
N LEU A 64 2.98 23.88 -28.68
CA LEU A 64 3.54 24.30 -27.40
C LEU A 64 4.75 23.44 -26.99
N GLN A 65 4.70 22.13 -27.22
CA GLN A 65 5.82 21.23 -26.93
C GLN A 65 7.07 21.61 -27.72
N GLU A 66 6.92 21.91 -29.01
CA GLU A 66 8.02 22.33 -29.85
C GLU A 66 8.64 23.65 -29.38
N ALA A 67 7.80 24.64 -29.03
CA ALA A 67 8.26 25.92 -28.50
C ALA A 67 9.00 25.77 -27.16
N ILE A 68 8.54 24.89 -26.26
CA ILE A 68 9.22 24.60 -24.99
C ILE A 68 10.55 23.88 -25.25
N ARG A 69 10.57 22.91 -26.16
CA ARG A 69 11.78 22.16 -26.53
C ARG A 69 12.86 23.09 -27.07
N GLU A 70 12.51 23.96 -28.01
CA GLU A 70 13.43 24.95 -28.58
C GLU A 70 13.93 25.93 -27.50
N ALA A 71 13.04 26.40 -26.62
CA ALA A 71 13.42 27.27 -25.51
C ALA A 71 14.37 26.59 -24.51
N ILE A 72 14.18 25.29 -24.22
CA ILE A 72 15.09 24.50 -23.37
C ILE A 72 16.45 24.31 -24.05
N ALA A 73 16.45 23.99 -25.35
CA ALA A 73 17.70 23.80 -26.10
C ALA A 73 18.53 25.09 -26.21
N ALA A 74 17.87 26.25 -26.27
CA ALA A 74 18.52 27.55 -26.35
C ALA A 74 18.96 28.13 -24.99
N ASP A 75 18.44 27.64 -23.86
CA ASP A 75 18.63 28.24 -22.54
C ASP A 75 18.71 27.19 -21.42
N THR A 76 19.93 26.90 -20.97
CA THR A 76 20.21 25.94 -19.89
C THR A 76 19.69 26.41 -18.51
N GLU A 77 19.56 27.71 -18.26
CA GLU A 77 18.99 28.23 -17.02
C GLU A 77 17.46 28.00 -16.99
N PHE A 78 16.81 28.20 -18.14
CA PHE A 78 15.40 27.84 -18.31
C PHE A 78 15.18 26.33 -18.11
N GLN A 79 16.05 25.49 -18.66
CA GLN A 79 16.02 24.04 -18.41
C GLN A 79 16.04 23.71 -16.92
N GLY A 80 16.95 24.30 -16.15
CA GLY A 80 17.06 24.09 -14.70
C GLY A 80 15.80 24.51 -13.94
N ARG A 81 15.18 25.63 -14.31
CA ARG A 81 13.92 26.11 -13.70
C ARG A 81 12.72 25.22 -14.03
N VAL A 82 12.64 24.70 -15.27
CA VAL A 82 11.59 23.74 -15.66
C VAL A 82 11.75 22.43 -14.88
N ALA A 83 12.98 21.91 -14.76
CA ALA A 83 13.25 20.70 -13.99
C ALA A 83 12.91 20.87 -12.49
N ALA A 84 13.29 22.01 -11.90
CA ALA A 84 12.96 22.32 -10.50
C ALA A 84 11.44 22.45 -10.28
N ALA A 85 10.72 23.07 -11.21
CA ALA A 85 9.26 23.17 -11.12
C ALA A 85 8.56 21.81 -11.26
N LEU A 86 9.09 20.91 -12.09
CA LEU A 86 8.59 19.54 -12.26
C LEU A 86 8.90 18.63 -11.06
N ALA A 87 10.03 18.83 -10.39
CA ALA A 87 10.40 18.08 -9.18
C ALA A 87 9.52 18.41 -7.97
N GLY A 88 8.75 19.51 -8.03
CA GLY A 88 7.94 20.00 -6.93
C GLY A 88 8.78 20.69 -5.84
N PRO A 89 8.13 21.25 -4.80
CA PRO A 89 8.86 21.84 -3.69
C PRO A 89 9.76 20.78 -3.04
N SER A 90 11.04 21.11 -2.92
CA SER A 90 11.99 20.28 -2.16
C SER A 90 11.38 20.02 -0.78
N PRO A 91 11.34 18.76 -0.29
CA PRO A 91 10.95 18.51 1.08
C PRO A 91 11.81 19.42 1.96
N ALA A 92 11.15 20.21 2.80
CA ALA A 92 11.84 21.05 3.76
C ALA A 92 12.87 20.17 4.48
N ALA A 93 14.14 20.58 4.44
CA ALA A 93 15.19 19.88 5.16
C ALA A 93 14.69 19.58 6.59
N PRO A 94 14.94 18.38 7.14
CA PRO A 94 14.61 18.12 8.53
C PRO A 94 15.25 19.24 9.36
N PRO A 95 14.51 19.87 10.29
CA PRO A 95 15.06 20.98 11.04
C PRO A 95 16.31 20.49 11.78
N ASP A 96 17.44 21.14 11.54
CA ASP A 96 18.61 21.02 12.40
C ASP A 96 18.15 21.33 13.83
N CYS A 97 18.18 20.31 14.68
CA CYS A 97 17.92 20.45 16.10
C CYS A 97 19.08 21.20 16.78
N THR A 98 19.22 22.49 16.50
CA THR A 98 19.86 23.42 17.43
C THR A 98 18.79 23.93 18.38
N ILE A 99 18.77 23.36 19.59
CA ILE A 99 18.00 23.87 20.72
C ILE A 99 18.60 25.23 21.10
N SER A 100 18.06 26.30 20.53
CA SER A 100 18.17 27.65 21.07
C SER A 100 16.81 28.04 21.63
N HIS A 101 16.74 28.13 22.96
CA HIS A 101 15.57 28.63 23.67
C HIS A 101 15.32 30.11 23.32
N SER A 102 14.35 30.36 22.46
CA SER A 102 13.68 31.65 22.35
C SER A 102 12.17 31.40 22.27
N TYR A 103 11.51 31.51 23.43
CA TYR A 103 10.05 31.45 23.53
C TYR A 103 9.47 32.81 23.13
N GLU A 104 8.93 32.89 21.91
CA GLU A 104 7.99 33.94 21.54
C GLU A 104 6.83 33.28 20.77
N GLY A 105 5.66 33.18 21.42
CA GLY A 105 4.40 32.81 20.76
C GLY A 105 3.71 31.50 21.16
N SER A 106 4.19 30.72 22.14
CA SER A 106 3.46 29.49 22.54
C SER A 106 2.47 29.74 23.69
N ILE A 107 1.18 29.62 23.40
CA ILE A 107 0.11 29.59 24.41
C ILE A 107 0.13 28.22 25.11
N VAL A 108 0.45 28.22 26.40
CA VAL A 108 0.35 27.04 27.27
C VAL A 108 -1.10 26.91 27.75
N ILE A 109 -1.81 25.86 27.31
CA ILE A 109 -3.10 25.49 27.90
C ILE A 109 -2.83 24.56 29.07
N GLY A 110 -2.80 25.13 30.28
CA GLY A 110 -2.69 24.36 31.51
C GLY A 110 -3.92 23.47 31.74
N ALA A 111 -3.70 22.34 32.43
CA ALA A 111 -4.74 21.43 32.87
C ALA A 111 -5.71 22.15 33.83
N GLY A 112 -6.79 22.72 33.28
CA GLY A 112 -7.80 23.44 34.05
C GLY A 112 -8.64 24.46 33.27
N SER A 113 -8.28 24.85 32.04
CA SER A 113 -9.07 25.84 31.30
C SER A 113 -10.33 25.23 30.65
N ARG A 114 -11.51 25.58 31.15
CA ARG A 114 -12.78 25.35 30.41
C ARG A 114 -12.98 26.47 29.39
N VAL A 115 -12.71 26.18 28.12
CA VAL A 115 -12.97 27.11 27.02
C VAL A 115 -14.46 27.10 26.70
N ARG A 116 -15.16 28.20 27.02
CA ARG A 116 -16.59 28.39 26.72
C ARG A 116 -16.71 29.37 25.56
N ARG A 117 -17.10 28.86 24.38
CA ARG A 117 -17.25 29.54 23.09
C ARG A 117 -15.92 29.99 22.46
N SER A 118 -15.38 29.19 21.56
CA SER A 118 -14.28 29.59 20.69
C SER A 118 -14.58 29.27 19.23
N GLN A 119 -14.60 30.34 18.43
CA GLN A 119 -14.31 30.32 17.00
C GLN A 119 -12.82 29.99 16.86
N ILE A 120 -12.48 28.99 16.05
CA ILE A 120 -11.10 28.70 15.66
C ILE A 120 -11.04 29.02 14.17
N SER A 121 -10.33 30.09 13.81
CA SER A 121 -10.08 30.44 12.42
C SER A 121 -8.75 29.82 11.99
N LEU A 122 -8.83 28.77 11.16
CA LEU A 122 -7.70 28.18 10.45
C LEU A 122 -7.80 28.63 8.99
N GLY A 123 -7.22 29.77 8.65
CA GLY A 123 -7.25 30.28 7.27
C GLY A 123 -8.67 30.52 6.73
N PRO A 124 -8.91 30.42 5.41
CA PRO A 124 -10.17 30.85 4.78
C PRO A 124 -11.38 29.95 5.09
N LEU A 125 -11.24 28.95 5.98
CA LEU A 125 -12.34 28.09 6.40
C LEU A 125 -12.69 28.35 7.87
N THR A 126 -13.77 29.10 8.07
CA THR A 126 -14.38 29.28 9.39
C THR A 126 -15.43 28.21 9.62
N ILE A 127 -15.13 27.18 10.43
CA ILE A 127 -16.13 26.19 10.83
C ILE A 127 -16.94 26.75 11.99
N ASN A 128 -18.17 27.20 11.70
CA ASN A 128 -19.10 27.66 12.73
C ASN A 128 -19.76 26.47 13.44
N ASN A 129 -19.55 26.35 14.76
CA ASN A 129 -20.29 25.43 15.62
C ASN A 129 -21.74 25.94 15.79
N THR A 130 -22.59 25.66 14.80
CA THR A 130 -23.99 26.07 14.82
C THR A 130 -24.80 25.16 15.76
N ARG A 131 -25.74 25.77 16.50
CA ARG A 131 -26.62 25.06 17.45
C ARG A 131 -27.41 23.92 16.77
N SER A 132 -27.65 24.05 15.46
CA SER A 132 -28.32 23.06 14.61
C SER A 132 -27.52 21.76 14.47
N ALA A 133 -26.19 21.81 14.42
CA ALA A 133 -25.35 20.62 14.34
C ALA A 133 -25.50 19.75 15.61
N ARG A 134 -25.57 20.40 16.79
CA ARG A 134 -25.77 19.70 18.07
C ARG A 134 -27.12 19.02 18.15
N VAL A 135 -28.19 19.68 17.68
CA VAL A 135 -29.54 19.10 17.66
C VAL A 135 -29.62 17.90 16.70
N SER A 136 -28.95 17.97 15.54
CA SER A 136 -28.92 16.84 14.60
C SER A 136 -28.20 15.61 15.18
N LEU A 137 -27.13 15.84 15.94
CA LEU A 137 -26.32 14.77 16.53
C LEU A 137 -27.05 14.06 17.67
N THR A 138 -27.79 14.80 18.51
CA THR A 138 -28.67 14.18 19.52
C THR A 138 -29.83 13.44 18.90
N ALA A 139 -30.44 13.96 17.82
CA ALA A 139 -31.52 13.27 17.11
C ALA A 139 -31.03 11.95 16.50
N ALA A 140 -29.86 11.95 15.86
CA ALA A 140 -29.24 10.76 15.30
C ALA A 140 -28.89 9.72 16.39
N ALA A 141 -28.32 10.17 17.52
CA ALA A 141 -28.00 9.29 18.65
C ALA A 141 -29.26 8.66 19.28
N ALA A 142 -30.34 9.44 19.41
CA ALA A 142 -31.62 8.94 19.93
C ALA A 142 -32.24 7.90 18.99
N LEU A 143 -32.17 8.14 17.66
CA LEU A 143 -32.66 7.19 16.65
C LEU A 143 -31.88 5.87 16.70
N LEU A 144 -30.56 5.95 16.86
CA LEU A 144 -29.67 4.78 16.94
C LEU A 144 -29.93 3.95 18.20
N LEU A 145 -30.18 4.60 19.34
CA LEU A 145 -30.62 3.93 20.57
C LEU A 145 -31.99 3.26 20.43
N ALA A 146 -32.94 3.90 19.74
CA ALA A 146 -34.25 3.33 19.48
C ALA A 146 -34.16 2.07 18.61
N LEU A 147 -33.30 2.07 17.59
CA LEU A 147 -33.06 0.90 16.73
C LEU A 147 -32.43 -0.26 17.51
N LEU A 148 -31.47 0.02 18.40
CA LEU A 148 -30.86 -0.99 19.26
C LEU A 148 -31.89 -1.60 20.24
N ALA A 149 -32.76 -0.78 20.82
CA ALA A 149 -33.84 -1.26 21.69
C ALA A 149 -34.85 -2.13 20.92
N LEU A 150 -35.19 -1.75 19.69
CA LEU A 150 -36.08 -2.55 18.83
C LEU A 150 -35.46 -3.89 18.44
N ALA A 151 -34.16 -3.91 18.12
CA ALA A 151 -33.44 -5.14 17.79
C ALA A 151 -33.36 -6.10 18.99
N ALA A 152 -33.10 -5.57 20.19
CA ALA A 152 -33.10 -6.37 21.42
C ALA A 152 -34.50 -6.91 21.77
N TYR A 153 -35.54 -6.09 21.57
CA TYR A 153 -36.92 -6.50 21.86
C TYR A 153 -37.47 -7.50 20.81
N GLY A 154 -37.07 -7.37 19.54
CA GLY A 154 -37.46 -8.29 18.46
C GLY A 154 -36.74 -9.65 18.51
N GLY A 155 -35.48 -9.69 18.94
CA GLY A 155 -34.71 -10.93 19.02
C GLY A 155 -35.21 -11.93 20.07
N ALA A 156 -35.89 -11.45 21.12
CA ALA A 156 -36.36 -12.30 22.21
C ALA A 156 -37.64 -13.11 21.89
N GLN A 157 -38.41 -12.74 20.85
CA GLN A 157 -39.65 -13.47 20.51
C GLN A 157 -39.45 -14.66 19.55
N VAL A 158 -38.25 -14.86 18.99
CA VAL A 158 -38.02 -15.92 17.99
C VAL A 158 -37.41 -17.20 18.60
N ILE A 159 -37.05 -17.20 19.89
CA ILE A 159 -36.36 -18.33 20.56
C ILE A 159 -37.24 -19.04 21.62
N ALA A 160 -38.45 -18.54 21.89
CA ALA A 160 -39.41 -19.16 22.81
C ALA A 160 -40.60 -19.77 22.06
N GLY A 161 -40.37 -20.90 21.40
CA GLY A 161 -41.41 -21.78 20.86
C GLY A 161 -41.02 -23.22 21.16
N ASP A 162 -41.65 -23.79 22.19
CA ASP A 162 -41.53 -25.16 22.67
C ASP A 162 -41.79 -26.22 21.59
N ASP A 163 -41.13 -27.39 21.70
CA ASP A 163 -41.82 -28.68 21.79
C ASP A 163 -40.83 -29.86 22.10
N SER A 164 -41.16 -30.59 23.16
CA SER A 164 -40.76 -31.98 23.51
C SER A 164 -42.06 -32.71 23.90
N PRO A 165 -42.20 -34.06 23.92
CA PRO A 165 -41.16 -35.08 24.18
C PRO A 165 -41.34 -36.44 23.42
N GLY A 166 -40.46 -37.43 23.65
CA GLY A 166 -40.74 -38.83 23.28
C GLY A 166 -39.60 -39.87 23.42
N VAL A 167 -39.50 -40.47 24.61
CA VAL A 167 -39.15 -41.87 24.98
C VAL A 167 -38.46 -42.80 23.94
N SER A 168 -37.37 -43.47 24.35
CA SER A 168 -37.32 -44.95 24.54
C SER A 168 -35.93 -45.51 24.89
N SER A 169 -35.95 -46.43 25.83
CA SER A 169 -34.86 -47.27 26.37
C SER A 169 -34.28 -48.26 25.35
N GLY A 170 -32.99 -48.59 25.44
CA GLY A 170 -32.37 -49.64 24.62
C GLY A 170 -30.99 -50.09 25.08
N THR A 171 -30.98 -51.23 25.77
CA THR A 171 -29.87 -52.03 26.30
C THR A 171 -28.74 -52.38 25.29
N SER A 172 -27.51 -52.39 25.81
CA SER A 172 -26.21 -52.92 25.31
C SER A 172 -26.26 -54.26 24.53
N PRO A 173 -25.24 -54.62 23.68
CA PRO A 173 -23.92 -55.01 24.22
C PRO A 173 -22.66 -54.75 23.35
N ARG A 174 -21.56 -54.49 24.09
CA ARG A 174 -20.22 -55.11 23.98
C ARG A 174 -19.86 -55.80 22.66
N SER A 175 -18.90 -55.21 21.92
CA SER A 175 -18.08 -55.95 20.96
C SER A 175 -16.59 -55.64 21.21
N LEU A 176 -15.90 -56.64 21.77
CA LEU A 176 -14.44 -56.71 21.83
C LEU A 176 -13.93 -56.93 20.41
N ARG A 177 -13.18 -55.96 19.87
CA ARG A 177 -12.40 -56.17 18.66
C ARG A 177 -10.94 -55.91 18.96
N THR A 178 -10.27 -56.99 19.33
CA THR A 178 -8.82 -57.18 19.30
C THR A 178 -8.38 -57.10 17.85
N ALA A 179 -7.61 -56.08 17.48
CA ALA A 179 -6.88 -56.05 16.23
C ALA A 179 -5.45 -55.57 16.52
N SER A 180 -4.57 -56.58 16.53
CA SER A 180 -3.13 -56.57 16.29
C SER A 180 -2.53 -55.22 15.87
N SER A 181 -1.77 -54.67 16.80
CA SER A 181 -0.82 -53.59 16.64
C SER A 181 0.36 -54.03 15.77
N THR A 182 0.34 -53.63 14.50
CA THR A 182 1.57 -53.42 13.72
C THR A 182 2.14 -52.06 14.14
N PRO A 183 3.39 -51.95 14.60
CA PRO A 183 3.98 -50.66 14.94
C PRO A 183 4.26 -49.90 13.63
N SER A 184 3.32 -49.04 13.23
CA SER A 184 3.63 -47.97 12.28
C SER A 184 4.65 -47.03 12.93
N PRO A 185 5.69 -46.59 12.22
CA PRO A 185 6.60 -45.57 12.71
C PRO A 185 5.86 -44.24 12.72
N SER A 186 5.07 -44.00 13.76
CA SER A 186 4.61 -42.67 14.16
C SER A 186 5.81 -41.91 14.72
N GLY A 187 6.74 -41.56 13.83
CA GLY A 187 7.57 -40.39 14.06
C GLY A 187 6.65 -39.20 13.91
N ASP A 188 6.24 -38.60 15.03
CA ASP A 188 5.78 -37.22 15.07
C ASP A 188 6.93 -36.36 14.54
N ALA A 189 7.02 -36.27 13.20
CA ALA A 189 7.89 -35.32 12.55
C ALA A 189 7.30 -33.95 12.87
N SER A 190 7.83 -33.32 13.92
CA SER A 190 7.47 -31.96 14.31
C SER A 190 7.51 -31.10 13.05
N VAL A 191 6.40 -30.45 12.72
CA VAL A 191 6.33 -29.52 11.60
C VAL A 191 7.50 -28.53 11.72
N PRO A 192 8.35 -28.36 10.69
CA PRO A 192 9.46 -27.42 10.77
C PRO A 192 8.95 -26.00 11.02
N VAL A 193 9.50 -25.32 12.04
CA VAL A 193 9.12 -23.95 12.41
C VAL A 193 10.36 -23.07 12.45
N VAL A 194 10.34 -21.95 11.73
CA VAL A 194 11.37 -20.92 11.82
C VAL A 194 11.06 -20.03 13.04
N ARG A 195 11.84 -20.18 14.12
CA ARG A 195 11.72 -19.37 15.35
C ARG A 195 12.88 -18.41 15.55
N ASP A 196 14.01 -18.72 14.94
CA ASP A 196 15.22 -17.93 15.04
C ASP A 196 15.12 -16.73 14.10
N ALA A 197 15.22 -15.53 14.69
CA ALA A 197 15.06 -14.29 13.92
C ALA A 197 16.21 -14.07 12.93
N ALA A 198 17.44 -14.51 13.25
CA ALA A 198 18.57 -14.36 12.34
C ALA A 198 18.45 -15.29 11.11
N LEU A 199 17.88 -16.49 11.28
CA LEU A 199 17.53 -17.38 10.17
C LEU A 199 16.39 -16.80 9.34
N ALA A 200 15.35 -16.25 9.99
CA ALA A 200 14.23 -15.64 9.30
C ALA A 200 14.64 -14.38 8.51
N GLU A 201 15.53 -13.54 9.04
CA GLU A 201 16.13 -12.40 8.33
C GLU A 201 16.90 -12.84 7.06
N GLN A 202 17.48 -14.04 7.05
CA GLN A 202 18.15 -14.57 5.86
C GLN A 202 17.17 -14.99 4.75
N ILE A 203 15.86 -15.10 5.02
CA ILE A 203 14.86 -15.35 3.96
C ILE A 203 14.84 -14.20 2.96
N PHE A 204 15.11 -12.97 3.41
CA PHE A 204 15.27 -11.82 2.53
C PHE A 204 16.47 -12.00 1.60
N PRO A 205 16.31 -11.79 0.27
CA PRO A 205 17.45 -11.81 -0.64
C PRO A 205 18.39 -10.65 -0.33
N GLY A 206 19.65 -10.97 -0.01
CA GLY A 206 20.68 -9.94 0.17
C GLY A 206 21.11 -9.31 -1.17
N PRO A 207 21.89 -8.21 -1.15
CA PRO A 207 22.29 -7.50 -2.37
C PRO A 207 22.99 -8.37 -3.42
N LYS A 208 23.76 -9.38 -3.00
CA LYS A 208 24.43 -10.32 -3.92
C LYS A 208 23.48 -11.33 -4.58
N SER A 209 22.26 -11.42 -4.10
CA SER A 209 21.20 -12.30 -4.59
C SER A 209 20.17 -11.54 -5.42
N LEU A 210 20.38 -10.24 -5.66
CA LEU A 210 19.49 -9.35 -6.42
C LEU A 210 20.21 -8.83 -7.67
N PRO A 211 19.50 -8.24 -8.64
CA PRO A 211 20.11 -7.57 -9.78
C PRO A 211 21.07 -6.45 -9.35
N ASP A 212 22.07 -6.18 -10.20
CA ASP A 212 23.00 -5.08 -9.96
C ASP A 212 22.27 -3.75 -9.79
N GLY A 213 22.70 -2.96 -8.80
CA GLY A 213 22.09 -1.67 -8.46
C GLY A 213 21.02 -1.73 -7.37
N TRP A 214 20.54 -2.91 -7.00
CA TRP A 214 19.57 -3.06 -5.91
C TRP A 214 20.26 -2.99 -4.54
N ALA A 215 19.62 -2.30 -3.61
CA ALA A 215 20.08 -2.20 -2.24
C ALA A 215 18.91 -2.26 -1.26
N PHE A 216 19.19 -2.60 -0.01
CA PHE A 216 18.24 -2.33 1.07
C PHE A 216 18.05 -0.82 1.21
N ALA A 217 16.81 -0.41 1.42
CA ALA A 217 16.54 0.93 1.91
C ALA A 217 17.10 1.09 3.33
N SER A 218 17.41 2.33 3.72
CA SER A 218 17.94 2.62 5.05
C SER A 218 17.01 2.08 6.14
N GLY A 219 17.56 1.32 7.09
CA GLY A 219 16.80 0.70 8.18
C GLY A 219 16.22 -0.69 7.89
N SER A 220 16.45 -1.26 6.70
CA SER A 220 16.02 -2.62 6.36
C SER A 220 17.16 -3.66 6.44
N PRO A 221 16.86 -4.94 6.74
CA PRO A 221 15.57 -5.45 7.21
C PRO A 221 15.29 -5.00 8.66
N GLN A 222 14.02 -4.94 9.03
CA GLN A 222 13.57 -4.60 10.38
C GLN A 222 12.64 -5.68 10.94
N ARG A 223 12.54 -5.71 12.26
CA ARG A 223 11.58 -6.54 12.98
C ARG A 223 10.37 -5.70 13.32
N ASP A 224 9.22 -6.13 12.84
CA ASP A 224 7.96 -5.52 13.17
C ASP A 224 7.22 -6.36 14.21
N SER A 225 6.22 -5.75 14.83
CA SER A 225 5.28 -6.50 15.65
C SER A 225 4.01 -6.72 14.84
N CYS A 226 3.74 -7.98 14.49
CA CYS A 226 2.48 -8.36 13.87
C CYS A 226 1.34 -7.98 14.82
N GLY A 227 0.68 -6.86 14.52
CA GLY A 227 -0.32 -6.28 15.40
C GLY A 227 -1.41 -7.31 15.69
N LYS A 228 -1.72 -7.57 16.97
CA LYS A 228 -2.72 -8.59 17.37
C LYS A 228 -4.12 -8.40 16.73
N GLY A 229 -4.37 -7.25 16.10
CA GLY A 229 -5.60 -6.92 15.38
C GLY A 229 -5.47 -6.82 13.86
N ARG A 230 -4.35 -7.20 13.23
CA ARG A 230 -4.25 -7.19 11.75
C ARG A 230 -5.21 -8.24 11.17
N LEU A 231 -6.13 -7.77 10.35
CA LEU A 231 -7.29 -8.52 9.87
C LEU A 231 -7.47 -8.25 8.38
N GLY A 232 -7.57 -9.32 7.59
CA GLY A 232 -8.15 -9.27 6.26
C GLY A 232 -9.67 -9.44 6.33
N THR A 233 -10.39 -8.82 5.41
CA THR A 233 -11.86 -8.97 5.29
C THR A 233 -12.18 -9.58 3.95
N GLU A 234 -12.83 -10.74 3.90
CA GLU A 234 -13.28 -11.35 2.65
C GLU A 234 -14.44 -10.56 2.03
N LYS A 235 -14.79 -10.85 0.76
CA LYS A 235 -15.87 -10.16 0.05
C LYS A 235 -17.24 -10.30 0.71
N ASP A 236 -17.46 -11.38 1.47
CA ASP A 236 -18.68 -11.63 2.23
C ASP A 236 -18.70 -10.96 3.62
N GLY A 237 -17.65 -10.22 3.96
CA GLY A 237 -17.47 -9.57 5.26
C GLY A 237 -16.81 -10.44 6.32
N THR A 238 -16.42 -11.69 6.01
CA THR A 238 -15.73 -12.58 6.96
C THR A 238 -14.37 -12.01 7.33
N LEU A 239 -14.13 -11.85 8.63
CA LEU A 239 -12.85 -11.39 9.18
C LEU A 239 -11.87 -12.55 9.35
N ARG A 240 -10.62 -12.35 8.91
CA ARG A 240 -9.53 -13.32 8.98
C ARG A 240 -8.31 -12.72 9.66
N TYR A 241 -7.85 -13.35 10.73
CA TYR A 241 -6.67 -12.87 11.47
C TYR A 241 -5.38 -13.23 10.76
N ILE A 242 -4.59 -12.22 10.42
CA ILE A 242 -3.27 -12.39 9.80
C ILE A 242 -2.24 -12.81 10.84
N CYS A 243 -2.21 -12.10 11.97
CA CYS A 243 -1.16 -12.23 12.98
C CYS A 243 -1.42 -13.28 14.07
N LYS A 244 -2.56 -13.98 14.04
CA LYS A 244 -2.93 -14.92 15.12
C LYS A 244 -2.01 -16.14 15.10
N GLY A 245 -1.20 -16.29 16.15
CA GLY A 245 -0.24 -17.40 16.26
C GLY A 245 1.06 -17.20 15.49
N SER A 246 1.30 -15.98 15.01
CA SER A 246 2.60 -15.54 14.48
C SER A 246 3.66 -15.55 15.59
N LEU A 247 4.91 -15.76 15.20
CA LEU A 247 6.09 -15.81 16.06
C LEU A 247 7.03 -14.64 15.77
N LEU A 248 7.29 -14.40 14.49
CA LEU A 248 8.10 -13.30 13.98
C LEU A 248 7.36 -12.64 12.83
N ASP A 249 7.53 -11.33 12.73
CA ASP A 249 7.09 -10.50 11.62
C ASP A 249 8.27 -9.58 11.28
N LEU A 250 8.68 -9.64 10.02
CA LEU A 250 9.88 -9.01 9.53
C LEU A 250 9.54 -8.32 8.23
N THR A 251 10.04 -7.11 8.03
CA THR A 251 9.87 -6.38 6.79
C THR A 251 11.22 -5.94 6.23
N ALA A 252 11.32 -5.88 4.90
CA ALA A 252 12.48 -5.37 4.21
C ALA A 252 12.03 -4.52 3.02
N TRP A 253 12.52 -3.29 2.98
CA TRP A 253 12.38 -2.38 1.85
C TRP A 253 13.65 -2.39 1.00
N TYR A 254 13.47 -2.34 -0.31
CA TYR A 254 14.56 -2.27 -1.29
C TYR A 254 14.38 -1.06 -2.19
N ASP A 255 15.52 -0.43 -2.50
CA ASP A 255 15.66 0.51 -3.59
C ASP A 255 16.27 -0.25 -4.79
N PRO A 256 15.50 -0.51 -5.84
CA PRO A 256 15.94 -1.26 -7.01
C PRO A 256 16.78 -0.40 -7.97
N GLY A 257 16.88 0.92 -7.73
CA GLY A 257 17.58 1.87 -8.57
C GLY A 257 16.83 2.26 -9.85
N ALA A 258 17.25 3.37 -10.46
CA ALA A 258 16.55 3.99 -11.60
C ALA A 258 16.41 3.08 -12.85
N ALA A 259 17.26 2.05 -12.98
CA ALA A 259 17.23 1.14 -14.12
C ALA A 259 16.16 0.06 -14.03
N ALA A 260 15.52 -0.14 -12.86
CA ALA A 260 14.59 -1.24 -12.64
C ALA A 260 13.20 -1.01 -13.27
N GLY A 261 12.81 0.25 -13.51
CA GLY A 261 11.50 0.60 -14.06
C GLY A 261 10.37 0.61 -13.03
N PHE A 262 10.70 0.58 -11.75
CA PHE A 262 9.80 0.75 -10.60
C PHE A 262 10.61 1.30 -9.42
N ASP A 263 9.93 1.86 -8.42
CA ASP A 263 10.57 2.70 -7.41
C ASP A 263 10.93 1.93 -6.15
N LYS A 264 10.11 0.97 -5.73
CA LYS A 264 10.26 0.30 -4.43
C LYS A 264 9.86 -1.16 -4.48
N VAL A 265 10.52 -1.95 -3.65
CA VAL A 265 10.08 -3.30 -3.30
C VAL A 265 9.95 -3.43 -1.79
N HIS A 266 8.85 -4.02 -1.36
CA HIS A 266 8.62 -4.41 0.02
C HIS A 266 8.51 -5.93 0.08
N ILE A 267 9.20 -6.56 1.02
CA ILE A 267 8.99 -7.98 1.35
C ILE A 267 8.65 -8.07 2.83
N GLU A 268 7.53 -8.72 3.17
CA GLU A 268 7.16 -9.07 4.53
C GLU A 268 7.28 -10.59 4.70
N VAL A 269 7.83 -11.03 5.83
CA VAL A 269 7.94 -12.45 6.19
C VAL A 269 7.34 -12.64 7.58
N VAL A 270 6.28 -13.43 7.66
CA VAL A 270 5.62 -13.81 8.91
C VAL A 270 5.79 -15.30 9.16
N THR A 271 6.33 -15.64 10.32
CA THR A 271 6.50 -17.04 10.75
C THR A 271 5.43 -17.42 11.76
N TYR A 272 4.98 -18.67 11.75
CA TYR A 272 3.90 -19.16 12.59
C TYR A 272 4.29 -20.39 13.40
N SER A 273 3.62 -20.57 14.52
CA SER A 273 3.80 -21.73 15.40
C SER A 273 3.28 -23.05 14.83
N SER A 274 2.42 -23.02 13.81
CA SER A 274 1.85 -24.21 13.18
C SER A 274 1.45 -23.95 11.72
N HIS A 275 1.24 -25.03 10.98
CA HIS A 275 0.76 -24.98 9.60
C HIS A 275 -0.65 -24.35 9.52
N ASP A 276 -1.54 -24.69 10.44
CA ASP A 276 -2.90 -24.13 10.47
C ASP A 276 -2.92 -22.63 10.76
N ALA A 277 -2.05 -22.17 11.67
CA ALA A 277 -1.90 -20.74 11.94
C ALA A 277 -1.39 -19.99 10.70
N ALA A 278 -0.39 -20.55 9.99
CA ALA A 278 0.08 -19.98 8.73
C ALA A 278 -1.00 -20.00 7.63
N ALA A 279 -1.80 -21.04 7.54
CA ALA A 279 -2.89 -21.14 6.57
C ALA A 279 -3.99 -20.08 6.84
N GLN A 280 -4.33 -19.82 8.10
CA GLN A 280 -5.24 -18.72 8.46
C GLN A 280 -4.60 -17.36 8.18
N GLY A 281 -3.32 -17.20 8.49
CA GLY A 281 -2.55 -16.00 8.16
C GLY A 281 -2.60 -15.66 6.68
N TYR A 282 -2.30 -16.64 5.82
CA TYR A 282 -2.39 -16.54 4.36
C TYR A 282 -3.79 -16.13 3.88
N LEU A 283 -4.86 -16.73 4.42
CA LEU A 283 -6.23 -16.35 4.04
C LEU A 283 -6.55 -14.91 4.46
N GLY A 284 -6.06 -14.47 5.61
CA GLY A 284 -6.15 -13.08 6.05
C GLY A 284 -5.43 -12.14 5.11
N GLU A 285 -4.17 -12.43 4.80
CA GLU A 285 -3.35 -11.57 3.95
C GLU A 285 -3.94 -11.51 2.54
N LYS A 286 -4.29 -12.65 1.97
CA LYS A 286 -4.98 -12.72 0.67
C LYS A 286 -6.26 -11.88 0.65
N ALA A 287 -7.05 -11.91 1.72
CA ALA A 287 -8.28 -11.13 1.83
C ALA A 287 -8.01 -9.63 2.01
N GLU A 288 -6.94 -9.24 2.71
CA GLU A 288 -6.48 -7.85 2.79
C GLU A 288 -6.08 -7.35 1.40
N GLU A 289 -5.23 -8.09 0.69
CA GLU A 289 -4.72 -7.72 -0.63
C GLU A 289 -5.83 -7.63 -1.70
N ALA A 290 -6.78 -8.56 -1.67
CA ALA A 290 -7.90 -8.56 -2.62
C ALA A 290 -8.86 -7.36 -2.45
N ASN A 291 -8.80 -6.65 -1.32
CA ASN A 291 -9.77 -5.60 -0.97
C ASN A 291 -9.11 -4.25 -0.60
N ASN A 292 -7.79 -4.16 -0.61
CA ASN A 292 -7.07 -2.93 -0.31
C ASN A 292 -6.11 -2.57 -1.46
N PRO A 293 -6.42 -1.58 -2.32
CA PRO A 293 -7.58 -0.70 -2.26
C PRO A 293 -8.87 -1.43 -2.67
N PRO A 294 -10.06 -0.92 -2.30
CA PRO A 294 -11.33 -1.57 -2.62
C PRO A 294 -11.67 -1.59 -4.12
N SER A 295 -10.95 -0.84 -4.96
CA SER A 295 -11.12 -0.82 -6.41
C SER A 295 -9.79 -0.85 -7.13
N GLY A 296 -9.76 -1.46 -8.31
CA GLY A 296 -8.56 -1.50 -9.16
C GLY A 296 -7.65 -2.70 -8.93
N VAL A 297 -8.00 -3.59 -7.98
CA VAL A 297 -7.27 -4.84 -7.74
C VAL A 297 -7.75 -5.93 -8.71
N THR A 298 -6.80 -6.54 -9.42
CA THR A 298 -7.01 -7.70 -10.29
C THR A 298 -6.21 -8.88 -9.75
N GLU A 299 -6.86 -10.02 -9.49
CA GLU A 299 -6.14 -11.25 -9.13
C GLU A 299 -5.55 -11.88 -10.41
N GLU A 300 -4.24 -12.04 -10.43
CA GLU A 300 -3.47 -12.53 -11.57
C GLU A 300 -3.23 -14.04 -11.48
N LYS A 301 -3.19 -14.69 -12.65
CA LYS A 301 -2.87 -16.12 -12.74
C LYS A 301 -1.41 -16.30 -13.13
N LEU A 302 -0.55 -16.41 -12.12
CA LEU A 302 0.88 -16.71 -12.28
C LEU A 302 1.22 -18.11 -11.76
N THR A 303 2.45 -18.54 -12.00
CA THR A 303 2.97 -19.82 -11.49
C THR A 303 2.85 -19.86 -9.97
N SER A 304 2.26 -20.94 -9.46
CA SER A 304 2.13 -21.11 -8.01
C SER A 304 3.44 -21.52 -7.36
N TYR A 305 3.72 -20.94 -6.20
CA TYR A 305 4.88 -21.28 -5.37
C TYR A 305 4.43 -21.93 -4.07
N CYS A 306 5.20 -22.91 -3.59
CA CYS A 306 4.90 -23.64 -2.36
C CYS A 306 3.49 -24.27 -2.35
N GLU A 307 2.79 -24.27 -1.21
CA GLU A 307 1.45 -24.86 -1.09
C GLU A 307 0.33 -23.90 -1.53
N GLN A 308 0.51 -22.59 -1.30
CA GLN A 308 -0.49 -21.58 -1.63
C GLN A 308 0.17 -20.29 -2.09
N SER A 309 -0.35 -19.71 -3.16
CA SER A 309 0.08 -18.42 -3.67
C SER A 309 -1.09 -17.68 -4.32
N ALA A 310 -1.14 -16.37 -4.15
CA ALA A 310 -2.04 -15.47 -4.86
C ALA A 310 -1.23 -14.27 -5.35
N PHE A 311 -1.62 -13.74 -6.51
CA PHE A 311 -0.96 -12.61 -7.14
C PHE A 311 -2.00 -11.56 -7.48
N PHE A 312 -1.63 -10.30 -7.34
CA PHE A 312 -2.52 -9.17 -7.53
C PHE A 312 -1.79 -8.08 -8.31
N SER A 313 -2.49 -7.42 -9.21
CA SER A 313 -2.08 -6.15 -9.80
C SER A 313 -3.06 -5.06 -9.37
N VAL A 314 -2.55 -3.86 -9.14
CA VAL A 314 -3.33 -2.70 -8.72
C VAL A 314 -2.91 -1.51 -9.57
N ALA A 315 -3.88 -0.84 -10.19
CA ALA A 315 -3.66 0.42 -10.86
C ALA A 315 -4.38 1.54 -10.09
N TYR A 316 -3.61 2.54 -9.67
CA TYR A 316 -4.11 3.75 -9.05
C TYR A 316 -4.10 4.85 -10.10
N PRO A 317 -5.26 5.24 -10.65
CA PRO A 317 -5.31 6.41 -11.49
C PRO A 317 -4.89 7.64 -10.67
N GLY A 318 -4.07 8.51 -11.26
CA GLY A 318 -3.57 9.74 -10.64
C GLY A 318 -4.64 10.82 -10.42
N ILE A 319 -5.74 10.50 -9.74
CA ILE A 319 -6.89 11.40 -9.59
C ILE A 319 -6.52 12.66 -8.80
N LEU A 320 -5.56 12.56 -7.86
CA LEU A 320 -5.21 13.67 -6.97
C LEU A 320 -3.96 14.45 -7.40
N ASP A 321 -2.96 13.78 -7.97
CA ASP A 321 -1.66 14.36 -8.34
C ASP A 321 -1.34 14.23 -9.84
N GLY A 322 -2.23 13.64 -10.63
CA GLY A 322 -2.04 13.43 -12.06
C GLY A 322 -1.03 12.34 -12.40
N VAL A 323 -0.53 11.59 -11.42
CA VAL A 323 0.47 10.54 -11.62
C VAL A 323 -0.18 9.18 -11.40
N ASP A 324 -0.27 8.40 -12.47
CA ASP A 324 -0.71 7.02 -12.34
C ASP A 324 0.33 6.20 -11.57
N ARG A 325 -0.14 5.34 -10.67
CA ARG A 325 0.71 4.42 -9.91
C ARG A 325 0.27 3.00 -10.15
N GLY A 326 1.23 2.10 -10.15
CA GLY A 326 1.05 0.68 -10.37
C GLY A 326 1.65 -0.07 -9.21
N GLU A 327 0.97 -1.12 -8.77
CA GLU A 327 1.51 -2.06 -7.80
C GLU A 327 1.26 -3.48 -8.28
N ALA A 328 2.22 -4.36 -8.03
CA ALA A 328 2.02 -5.80 -8.15
C ALA A 328 2.40 -6.46 -6.83
N ARG A 329 1.57 -7.39 -6.38
CA ARG A 329 1.65 -7.98 -5.06
C ARG A 329 1.54 -9.50 -5.15
N SER A 330 2.26 -10.21 -4.30
CA SER A 330 2.09 -11.64 -4.12
C SER A 330 1.95 -11.96 -2.64
N VAL A 331 1.15 -12.97 -2.34
CA VAL A 331 1.06 -13.58 -1.02
C VAL A 331 1.34 -15.07 -1.21
N VAL A 332 2.33 -15.60 -0.51
CA VAL A 332 2.76 -16.99 -0.63
C VAL A 332 2.90 -17.62 0.74
N ARG A 333 2.46 -18.87 0.87
CA ARG A 333 2.67 -19.69 2.06
C ARG A 333 3.50 -20.91 1.73
N CYS A 334 4.58 -21.10 2.50
CA CYS A 334 5.47 -22.25 2.51
C CYS A 334 5.45 -22.86 3.92
N GLY A 335 4.78 -23.98 4.13
CA GLY A 335 4.67 -24.61 5.45
C GLY A 335 4.15 -23.66 6.54
N THR A 336 5.00 -23.34 7.54
CA THR A 336 4.68 -22.43 8.65
C THR A 336 5.16 -20.99 8.44
N VAL A 337 5.56 -20.63 7.22
CA VAL A 337 6.00 -19.28 6.86
C VAL A 337 5.08 -18.75 5.78
N MET A 338 4.62 -17.52 5.95
CA MET A 338 3.96 -16.72 4.94
C MET A 338 4.88 -15.56 4.58
N PHE A 339 4.90 -15.17 3.31
CA PHE A 339 5.53 -13.92 2.92
C PHE A 339 4.67 -13.21 1.88
N SER A 340 4.79 -11.90 1.84
CA SER A 340 4.25 -11.06 0.78
C SER A 340 5.38 -10.28 0.10
N VAL A 341 5.22 -10.05 -1.20
CA VAL A 341 6.13 -9.24 -2.01
C VAL A 341 5.30 -8.17 -2.69
N TYR A 342 5.69 -6.91 -2.54
CA TYR A 342 5.09 -5.76 -3.20
C TYR A 342 6.14 -5.11 -4.08
N VAL A 343 5.79 -4.88 -5.34
CA VAL A 343 6.59 -4.09 -6.28
C VAL A 343 5.76 -2.87 -6.64
N MET A 344 6.30 -1.68 -6.39
CA MET A 344 5.58 -0.41 -6.50
C MET A 344 6.23 0.48 -7.56
N ASN A 345 5.41 1.00 -8.46
CA ASN A 345 5.76 2.02 -9.43
C ASN A 345 4.95 3.29 -9.10
N GLU A 346 5.58 4.23 -8.39
CA GLU A 346 5.04 5.52 -8.00
C GLU A 346 4.92 6.49 -9.18
N HIS A 347 5.54 6.16 -10.32
CA HIS A 347 5.61 7.00 -11.52
C HIS A 347 5.14 6.28 -12.80
N GLY A 348 4.28 5.27 -12.68
CA GLY A 348 3.73 4.57 -13.84
C GLY A 348 2.54 3.68 -13.49
N SER A 349 1.63 3.50 -14.45
CA SER A 349 0.35 2.79 -14.26
C SER A 349 0.45 1.27 -14.19
N SER A 350 1.64 0.69 -14.38
CA SER A 350 1.83 -0.76 -14.40
C SER A 350 3.16 -1.16 -13.77
N VAL A 351 3.18 -2.40 -13.29
CA VAL A 351 4.36 -3.07 -12.74
C VAL A 351 4.57 -4.37 -13.49
N ASP A 352 5.83 -4.69 -13.76
CA ASP A 352 6.24 -5.91 -14.44
C ASP A 352 5.96 -7.15 -13.56
N LEU A 353 4.99 -7.97 -14.00
CA LEU A 353 4.62 -9.21 -13.32
C LEU A 353 5.72 -10.28 -13.36
N ASP A 354 6.62 -10.23 -14.34
CA ASP A 354 7.75 -11.17 -14.41
C ASP A 354 8.74 -10.90 -13.26
N THR A 355 8.95 -9.62 -12.94
CA THR A 355 9.76 -9.23 -11.78
C THR A 355 9.13 -9.65 -10.46
N LEU A 356 7.82 -9.44 -10.29
CA LEU A 356 7.11 -9.96 -9.12
C LEU A 356 7.28 -11.47 -9.01
N SER A 357 7.02 -12.20 -10.09
CA SER A 357 7.10 -13.65 -10.16
C SER A 357 8.50 -14.16 -9.78
N ALA A 358 9.57 -13.57 -10.34
CA ALA A 358 10.95 -13.93 -10.05
C ALA A 358 11.35 -13.64 -8.60
N LEU A 359 10.92 -12.51 -8.03
CA LEU A 359 11.13 -12.20 -6.61
C LEU A 359 10.40 -13.20 -5.72
N SER A 360 9.12 -13.46 -5.98
CA SER A 360 8.33 -14.42 -5.20
C SER A 360 8.93 -15.83 -5.25
N GLN A 361 9.42 -16.27 -6.41
CA GLN A 361 10.14 -17.54 -6.54
C GLN A 361 11.43 -17.58 -5.71
N THR A 362 12.18 -16.48 -5.73
CA THR A 362 13.43 -16.35 -4.98
C THR A 362 13.16 -16.47 -3.48
N VAL A 363 12.19 -15.70 -2.96
CA VAL A 363 11.80 -15.72 -1.55
C VAL A 363 11.19 -17.07 -1.16
N ALA A 364 10.39 -17.70 -2.03
CA ALA A 364 9.85 -19.05 -1.80
C ALA A 364 10.98 -20.07 -1.63
N THR A 365 11.98 -20.04 -2.52
CA THR A 365 13.12 -20.96 -2.46
C THR A 365 13.95 -20.75 -1.18
N ARG A 366 14.20 -19.49 -0.81
CA ARG A 366 14.90 -19.12 0.44
C ARG A 366 14.11 -19.56 1.68
N THR A 367 12.80 -19.43 1.65
CA THR A 367 11.90 -19.89 2.72
C THR A 367 11.94 -21.41 2.88
N GLN A 368 11.90 -22.15 1.77
CA GLN A 368 12.00 -23.60 1.79
C GLN A 368 13.37 -24.08 2.30
N GLN A 369 14.46 -23.38 1.98
CA GLN A 369 15.80 -23.62 2.55
C GLN A 369 15.77 -23.44 4.07
N ALA A 370 15.23 -22.31 4.56
CA ALA A 370 15.10 -22.06 6.00
C ALA A 370 14.27 -23.12 6.73
N LEU A 371 13.14 -23.56 6.16
CA LEU A 371 12.29 -24.61 6.72
C LEU A 371 12.97 -25.99 6.76
N LYS A 372 13.95 -26.23 5.89
CA LYS A 372 14.79 -27.44 5.92
C LYS A 372 15.99 -27.33 6.88
N GLY A 373 16.17 -26.17 7.53
CA GLY A 373 17.35 -25.88 8.35
C GLY A 373 18.60 -25.56 7.53
N GLU A 374 18.46 -25.27 6.25
CA GLU A 374 19.55 -24.84 5.37
C GLU A 374 19.71 -23.31 5.41
N THR A 375 20.92 -22.82 5.15
CA THR A 375 21.20 -21.39 4.99
C THR A 375 20.56 -20.88 3.70
N PRO A 376 19.64 -19.89 3.74
CA PRO A 376 19.02 -19.36 2.53
C PRO A 376 20.02 -18.68 1.59
N ALA A 377 20.12 -19.17 0.35
CA ALA A 377 21.14 -18.75 -0.61
C ALA A 377 20.63 -18.58 -2.05
N ALA A 378 19.35 -18.87 -2.32
CA ALA A 378 18.80 -18.70 -3.66
C ALA A 378 18.91 -17.23 -4.13
N ALA A 379 19.28 -17.07 -5.40
CA ALA A 379 19.47 -15.79 -6.06
C ALA A 379 18.34 -15.51 -7.06
N PHE A 380 18.11 -14.23 -7.32
CA PHE A 380 17.16 -13.74 -8.30
C PHE A 380 17.52 -14.25 -9.70
N GLY A 381 16.52 -14.81 -10.39
CA GLY A 381 16.62 -15.23 -11.78
C GLY A 381 15.28 -14.99 -12.47
N ARG A 382 15.31 -14.32 -13.62
CA ARG A 382 14.17 -14.27 -14.54
C ARG A 382 14.19 -15.54 -15.39
N SER A 383 13.06 -16.22 -15.46
CA SER A 383 12.87 -17.46 -16.26
C SER A 383 12.82 -17.20 -17.75
#